data_AF-A0A3D9H1S3-F1
#
_entry.id   AF-A0A3D9H1S3-F1
#
_cell.length_a   1.000
_cell.length_b   1.000
_cell.length_c   1.000
_cell.angle_alpha   90.00
_cell.angle_beta   90.00
_cell.angle_gamma   90.00
#
_symmetry.space_group_name_H-M   'P 1'
#
loop_
_entity.id
_entity.type
_entity.pdbx_description
1 polymer ?
#
loop_
_entity_poly.entity_id
_entity_poly.type
_entity_poly.pdbx_seq_one_letter_code
_entity_poly.pdbx_strand_id
1 'polypeptide(L)'
;MSQPLVSILVPFKNTEAFIAECINSILDQTYSNWETIFIDDNSDDNSYSIVEKHAKTDARIKVYKNNHSGIIEALKTAYKHSSGSYITRMDSDDLMTPIRLETMVNSLEKHGKKHLAVGQVKYFRADGLSDGFARYESWLNSLTIQGRNYSEIYKECVIPSPCWMLHRSDFEACNGFNSEIYPEDYELAFRFYKANFTCIPCDKVLLHWRDYSTRTSRTHEHYAENSFLDLKVKYFIELNYDASRPLAIWGAGHKGKTLAKILLKQNIPFYWICDNPKKIGKHIYDQELFNFDYLAELKNPQSIVTVANTKAQEEITRYFETQNMQTMIDYFFFC
;
A
#
# COMPACT_ATOMS: atom_id res chain seq x y z
N MET A 1 6.91 11.35 -32.09
CA MET A 1 5.59 10.94 -31.54
C MET A 1 5.23 11.94 -30.46
N SER A 2 3.96 12.31 -30.31
CA SER A 2 3.55 13.18 -29.18
C SER A 2 3.77 12.43 -27.87
N GLN A 3 4.39 13.09 -26.89
CA GLN A 3 4.51 12.54 -25.55
C GLN A 3 3.11 12.22 -24.98
N PRO A 4 2.85 11.06 -24.36
CA PRO A 4 1.56 10.73 -23.76
C PRO A 4 1.22 11.64 -22.56
N LEU A 5 -0.04 12.04 -22.40
CA LEU A 5 -0.42 12.89 -21.27
C LEU A 5 -0.42 12.07 -19.97
N VAL A 6 0.21 12.59 -18.92
CA VAL A 6 0.14 12.03 -17.55
C VAL A 6 -0.85 12.83 -16.71
N SER A 7 -1.81 12.18 -16.07
CA SER A 7 -2.66 12.81 -15.05
C SER A 7 -2.17 12.47 -13.65
N ILE A 8 -1.89 13.51 -12.87
CA ILE A 8 -1.47 13.44 -11.47
C ILE A 8 -2.67 13.79 -10.58
N LEU A 9 -3.13 12.84 -9.79
CA LEU A 9 -4.29 13.00 -8.91
C LEU A 9 -3.81 13.41 -7.51
N VAL A 10 -4.25 14.56 -7.01
CA VAL A 10 -3.76 15.14 -5.74
C VAL A 10 -4.93 15.53 -4.83
N PRO A 11 -5.39 14.63 -3.94
CA PRO A 11 -6.29 15.03 -2.86
C PRO A 11 -5.50 15.87 -1.85
N PHE A 12 -6.11 16.91 -1.29
CA PHE A 12 -5.47 17.70 -0.23
C PHE A 12 -6.47 18.18 0.80
N LYS A 13 -6.01 18.29 2.05
CA LYS A 13 -6.76 18.86 3.16
C LYS A 13 -5.81 19.47 4.17
N ASN A 14 -5.96 20.76 4.42
CA ASN A 14 -5.21 21.48 5.46
C ASN A 14 -3.67 21.32 5.35
N THR A 15 -3.15 21.49 4.14
CA THR A 15 -1.72 21.34 3.83
C THR A 15 -1.05 22.66 3.44
N GLU A 16 -1.51 23.80 3.94
CA GLU A 16 -0.95 25.14 3.66
C GLU A 16 0.58 25.18 3.82
N ALA A 17 1.10 24.49 4.84
CA ALA A 17 2.53 24.44 5.13
C ALA A 17 3.38 23.72 4.06
N PHE A 18 2.78 22.88 3.21
CA PHE A 18 3.52 21.96 2.34
C PHE A 18 3.11 22.04 0.86
N ILE A 19 1.86 22.43 0.57
CA ILE A 19 1.26 22.37 -0.77
C ILE A 19 2.04 23.17 -1.81
N ALA A 20 2.65 24.30 -1.42
CA ALA A 20 3.48 25.11 -2.31
C ALA A 20 4.75 24.36 -2.77
N GLU A 21 5.43 23.66 -1.85
CA GLU A 21 6.58 22.82 -2.19
C GLU A 21 6.17 21.63 -3.07
N CYS A 22 5.02 21.01 -2.77
CA CYS A 22 4.45 19.93 -3.58
C CYS A 22 4.21 20.39 -5.03
N ILE A 23 3.53 21.52 -5.22
CA ILE A 23 3.26 22.11 -6.55
C ILE A 23 4.57 22.41 -7.30
N ASN A 24 5.54 23.03 -6.63
CA ASN A 24 6.84 23.33 -7.26
C ASN A 24 7.55 22.05 -7.71
N SER A 25 7.52 20.97 -6.91
CA SER A 25 8.13 19.68 -7.30
C SER A 25 7.48 19.04 -8.55
N ILE A 26 6.20 19.33 -8.80
CA ILE A 26 5.47 18.91 -10.00
C ILE A 26 5.83 19.81 -11.20
N LEU A 27 5.96 21.12 -10.97
CA LEU A 27 6.39 22.07 -12.00
C LEU A 27 7.82 21.80 -12.49
N ASP A 28 8.69 21.34 -11.60
CA ASP A 28 10.11 21.03 -11.86
C ASP A 28 10.34 19.67 -12.55
N GLN A 29 9.28 18.97 -12.97
CA GLN A 29 9.41 17.69 -13.69
C GLN A 29 10.07 17.88 -15.06
N THR A 30 11.03 17.00 -15.39
CA THR A 30 11.69 16.98 -16.72
C THR A 30 10.74 16.56 -17.83
N TYR A 31 9.73 15.76 -17.51
CA TYR A 31 8.62 15.44 -18.39
C TYR A 31 7.61 16.59 -18.40
N SER A 32 7.27 17.13 -19.56
CA SER A 32 6.46 18.34 -19.66
C SER A 32 4.97 18.11 -19.96
N ASN A 33 4.61 16.97 -20.55
CA ASN A 33 3.23 16.68 -20.95
C ASN A 33 2.41 16.02 -19.82
N TRP A 34 2.08 16.82 -18.81
CA TRP A 34 1.26 16.38 -17.69
C TRP A 34 0.12 17.37 -17.41
N GLU A 35 -0.87 16.89 -16.67
CA GLU A 35 -1.85 17.70 -15.97
C GLU A 35 -1.94 17.24 -14.52
N THR A 36 -2.29 18.16 -13.63
CA THR A 36 -2.46 17.87 -12.20
C THR A 36 -3.85 18.30 -11.77
N ILE A 37 -4.56 17.38 -11.12
CA ILE A 37 -5.91 17.59 -10.64
C ILE A 37 -5.86 17.60 -9.12
N PHE A 38 -5.87 18.80 -8.54
CA PHE A 38 -5.96 19.02 -7.11
C PHE A 38 -7.42 19.02 -6.66
N ILE A 39 -7.75 18.25 -5.64
CA ILE A 39 -9.08 18.20 -5.05
C ILE A 39 -9.00 18.58 -3.58
N ASP A 40 -9.60 19.71 -3.24
CA ASP A 40 -9.71 20.22 -1.88
C ASP A 40 -10.79 19.45 -1.10
N ASP A 41 -10.38 18.68 -0.10
CA ASP A 41 -11.29 17.92 0.77
C ASP A 41 -11.79 18.76 1.95
N ASN A 42 -12.33 19.93 1.62
CA ASN A 42 -12.92 20.91 2.53
C ASN A 42 -11.90 21.47 3.54
N SER A 43 -10.81 22.05 3.03
CA SER A 43 -9.81 22.70 3.87
C SER A 43 -10.35 23.97 4.55
N ASP A 44 -9.85 24.24 5.74
CA ASP A 44 -10.12 25.47 6.52
C ASP A 44 -8.90 26.40 6.64
N ASP A 45 -7.77 26.01 6.03
CA ASP A 45 -6.54 26.81 5.91
C ASP A 45 -6.42 27.48 4.52
N ASN A 46 -5.26 28.10 4.23
CA ASN A 46 -5.07 28.78 2.93
C ASN A 46 -4.66 27.84 1.77
N SER A 47 -4.64 26.51 1.96
CA SER A 47 -4.15 25.58 0.94
C SER A 47 -4.91 25.67 -0.39
N TYR A 48 -6.24 25.82 -0.37
CA TYR A 48 -7.05 26.02 -1.58
C TYR A 48 -6.63 27.29 -2.34
N SER A 49 -6.49 28.41 -1.63
CA SER A 49 -6.11 29.70 -2.21
C SER A 49 -4.73 29.65 -2.86
N ILE A 50 -3.80 28.90 -2.27
CA ILE A 50 -2.46 28.68 -2.84
C ILE A 50 -2.58 27.95 -4.18
N VAL A 51 -3.30 26.82 -4.23
CA VAL A 51 -3.45 26.05 -5.48
C VAL A 51 -4.19 26.84 -6.54
N GLU A 52 -5.25 27.58 -6.17
CA GLU A 52 -6.02 28.43 -7.09
C GLU A 52 -5.15 29.50 -7.76
N LYS A 53 -4.21 30.09 -7.01
CA LYS A 53 -3.25 31.04 -7.58
C LYS A 53 -2.37 30.40 -8.65
N HIS A 54 -1.88 29.18 -8.43
CA HIS A 54 -1.09 28.44 -9.43
C HIS A 54 -1.92 28.05 -10.65
N ALA A 55 -3.16 27.60 -10.46
CA ALA A 55 -4.08 27.24 -11.54
C ALA A 55 -4.42 28.44 -12.46
N LYS A 56 -4.41 29.68 -11.94
CA LYS A 56 -4.57 30.90 -12.75
C LYS A 56 -3.38 31.19 -13.67
N THR A 57 -2.20 30.67 -13.35
CA THR A 57 -0.95 30.95 -14.08
C THR A 57 -0.45 29.79 -14.93
N ASP A 58 -0.84 28.54 -14.62
CA ASP A 58 -0.47 27.35 -15.38
C ASP A 58 -1.72 26.50 -15.66
N ALA A 59 -2.10 26.43 -16.94
CA ALA A 59 -3.31 25.70 -17.37
C ALA A 59 -3.24 24.18 -17.18
N ARG A 60 -2.05 23.62 -16.90
CA ARG A 60 -1.90 22.20 -16.55
C ARG A 60 -2.35 21.90 -15.13
N ILE A 61 -2.45 22.92 -14.26
CA ILE A 61 -2.91 22.79 -12.89
C ILE A 61 -4.41 23.11 -12.83
N LYS A 62 -5.19 22.14 -12.36
CA LYS A 62 -6.63 22.26 -12.15
C LYS A 62 -6.92 22.06 -10.67
N VAL A 63 -7.82 22.87 -10.12
CA VAL A 63 -8.28 22.75 -8.74
C VAL A 63 -9.80 22.68 -8.70
N TYR A 64 -10.31 21.74 -7.91
CA TYR A 64 -11.74 21.59 -7.65
C TYR A 64 -11.96 21.34 -6.17
N LYS A 65 -13.21 21.49 -5.72
CA LYS A 65 -13.63 21.12 -4.36
C LYS A 65 -14.22 19.72 -4.36
N ASN A 66 -13.98 18.97 -3.30
CA ASN A 66 -14.67 17.72 -3.05
C ASN A 66 -16.12 18.02 -2.66
N ASN A 67 -17.08 17.50 -3.42
CA ASN A 67 -18.51 17.63 -3.06
C ASN A 67 -18.92 16.65 -1.94
N HIS A 68 -18.03 15.73 -1.60
CA HIS A 68 -18.15 14.79 -0.49
C HIS A 68 -17.01 15.02 0.50
N SER A 69 -16.72 14.04 1.35
CA SER A 69 -15.63 14.12 2.33
C SER A 69 -14.79 12.85 2.30
N GLY A 70 -13.49 13.01 2.50
CA GLY A 70 -12.52 11.92 2.57
C GLY A 70 -11.71 11.73 1.29
N ILE A 71 -10.51 11.18 1.48
CA ILE A 71 -9.50 10.98 0.43
C ILE A 71 -10.00 10.12 -0.74
N ILE A 72 -10.82 9.09 -0.46
CA ILE A 72 -11.38 8.20 -1.48
C ILE A 72 -12.25 9.00 -2.47
N GLU A 73 -13.20 9.79 -1.96
CA GLU A 73 -14.08 10.62 -2.79
C GLU A 73 -13.31 11.72 -3.52
N ALA A 74 -12.30 12.29 -2.85
CA ALA A 74 -11.40 13.25 -3.48
C ALA A 74 -10.64 12.61 -4.67
N LEU A 75 -10.11 11.40 -4.52
CA LEU A 75 -9.41 10.67 -5.57
C LEU A 75 -10.33 10.28 -6.73
N LYS A 76 -11.56 9.82 -6.45
CA LYS A 76 -12.58 9.56 -7.49
C LYS A 76 -12.92 10.83 -8.26
N THR A 77 -13.08 11.95 -7.56
CA THR A 77 -13.33 13.25 -8.18
C THR A 77 -12.15 13.69 -9.04
N ALA A 78 -10.91 13.54 -8.54
CA ALA A 78 -9.70 13.85 -9.29
C ALA A 78 -9.63 13.06 -10.58
N TYR A 79 -9.86 11.74 -10.49
CA TYR A 79 -9.85 10.84 -11.63
C TYR A 79 -10.93 11.20 -12.66
N LYS A 80 -12.15 11.56 -12.24
CA LYS A 80 -13.23 12.01 -13.14
C LYS A 80 -12.86 13.24 -13.97
N HIS A 81 -12.05 14.15 -13.42
CA HIS A 81 -11.59 15.36 -14.10
C HIS A 81 -10.30 15.17 -14.92
N SER A 82 -9.71 13.98 -14.86
CA SER A 82 -8.46 13.64 -15.53
C SER A 82 -8.66 13.15 -16.98
N SER A 83 -7.68 13.36 -17.84
CA SER A 83 -7.72 13.04 -19.28
C SER A 83 -6.47 12.33 -19.82
N GLY A 84 -5.44 12.18 -19.00
CA GLY A 84 -4.16 11.58 -19.37
C GLY A 84 -4.23 10.09 -19.68
N SER A 85 -3.38 9.64 -20.61
CA SER A 85 -3.19 8.24 -20.97
C SER A 85 -2.56 7.42 -19.83
N TYR A 86 -1.83 8.10 -18.95
CA TYR A 86 -1.24 7.54 -17.74
C TYR A 86 -1.84 8.16 -16.49
N ILE A 87 -2.05 7.34 -15.46
CA ILE A 87 -2.57 7.76 -14.16
C ILE A 87 -1.48 7.55 -13.10
N THR A 88 -1.32 8.55 -12.24
CA THR A 88 -0.52 8.48 -11.01
C THR A 88 -1.22 9.30 -9.92
N ARG A 89 -0.85 9.08 -8.66
CA ARG A 89 -1.28 9.93 -7.54
C ARG A 89 -0.09 10.61 -6.87
N MET A 90 -0.37 11.68 -6.14
CA MET A 90 0.59 12.38 -5.29
C MET A 90 -0.11 12.84 -4.01
N ASP A 91 0.58 12.78 -2.88
CA ASP A 91 0.09 13.36 -1.63
C ASP A 91 0.55 14.83 -1.55
N SER A 92 -0.33 15.72 -1.07
CA SER A 92 -0.14 17.18 -1.09
C SER A 92 0.97 17.73 -0.18
N ASP A 93 1.56 16.85 0.63
CA ASP A 93 2.63 17.12 1.59
C ASP A 93 3.99 16.53 1.15
N ASP A 94 4.02 15.73 0.08
CA ASP A 94 5.20 15.06 -0.45
C ASP A 94 5.88 15.85 -1.58
N LEU A 95 7.09 15.41 -1.98
CA LEU A 95 7.83 16.00 -3.11
C LEU A 95 8.19 14.94 -4.15
N MET A 96 7.93 15.23 -5.42
CA MET A 96 8.47 14.42 -6.52
C MET A 96 9.95 14.76 -6.75
N THR A 97 10.77 13.77 -7.12
CA THR A 97 12.08 14.09 -7.70
C THR A 97 11.91 14.55 -9.16
N PRO A 98 12.78 15.42 -9.71
CA PRO A 98 12.58 16.01 -11.04
C PRO A 98 12.40 15.01 -12.18
N ILE A 99 12.93 13.79 -12.02
CA ILE A 99 12.95 12.75 -13.06
C ILE A 99 11.81 11.72 -12.91
N ARG A 100 10.89 11.89 -11.96
CA ARG A 100 9.87 10.88 -11.64
C ARG A 100 8.99 10.56 -12.83
N LEU A 101 8.33 11.55 -13.41
CA LEU A 101 7.38 11.34 -14.50
C LEU A 101 8.07 10.74 -15.73
N GLU A 102 9.23 11.29 -16.11
CA GLU A 102 10.01 10.80 -17.25
C GLU A 102 10.45 9.35 -17.06
N THR A 103 10.94 9.00 -15.85
CA THR A 103 11.35 7.63 -15.53
C THR A 103 10.17 6.66 -15.63
N MET A 104 9.02 7.00 -15.06
CA MET A 104 7.84 6.14 -15.06
C MET A 104 7.23 5.98 -16.45
N VAL A 105 7.13 7.06 -17.23
CA VAL A 105 6.63 7.01 -18.61
C VAL A 105 7.53 6.14 -19.47
N ASN A 106 8.86 6.36 -19.45
CA ASN A 106 9.79 5.56 -20.23
C ASN A 106 9.73 4.07 -19.85
N SER A 107 9.48 3.78 -18.57
CA SER A 107 9.30 2.42 -18.07
C SER A 107 8.04 1.76 -18.66
N LEU A 108 6.91 2.47 -18.66
CA LEU A 108 5.64 1.97 -19.21
C LEU A 108 5.64 1.87 -20.73
N GLU A 109 6.27 2.80 -21.44
CA GLU A 109 6.44 2.71 -22.90
C GLU A 109 7.25 1.46 -23.30
N LYS A 110 8.22 1.06 -22.47
CA LYS A 110 9.02 -0.15 -22.70
C LYS A 110 8.27 -1.45 -22.42
N HIS A 111 7.47 -1.50 -21.35
CA HIS A 111 6.85 -2.75 -20.87
C HIS A 111 5.38 -2.91 -21.31
N GLY A 112 4.69 -1.80 -21.58
CA GLY A 112 3.30 -1.76 -21.98
C GLY A 112 2.29 -2.00 -20.85
N LYS A 113 1.06 -2.33 -21.24
CA LYS A 113 -0.06 -2.61 -20.34
C LYS A 113 0.22 -3.80 -19.41
N LYS A 114 -0.58 -3.92 -18.34
CA LYS A 114 -0.42 -4.91 -17.25
C LYS A 114 0.86 -4.76 -16.44
N HIS A 115 1.49 -3.60 -16.52
CA HIS A 115 2.63 -3.24 -15.69
C HIS A 115 2.34 -2.01 -14.83
N LEU A 116 2.95 -1.98 -13.65
CA LEU A 116 2.94 -0.86 -12.73
C LEU A 116 4.36 -0.30 -12.64
N ALA A 117 4.59 0.91 -13.14
CA ALA A 117 5.83 1.61 -12.88
C ALA A 117 5.82 2.10 -11.43
N VAL A 118 6.84 1.74 -10.67
CA VAL A 118 7.04 2.16 -9.28
C VAL A 118 8.41 2.81 -9.15
N GLY A 119 8.64 3.55 -8.07
CA GLY A 119 9.94 4.12 -7.73
C GLY A 119 10.30 3.92 -6.28
N GLN A 120 11.59 4.00 -5.95
CA GLN A 120 12.00 4.05 -4.56
C GLN A 120 11.55 5.36 -3.92
N VAL A 121 11.39 5.33 -2.61
CA VAL A 121 10.99 6.48 -1.79
C VAL A 121 12.10 6.85 -0.81
N LYS A 122 12.11 8.10 -0.39
CA LYS A 122 13.00 8.59 0.67
C LYS A 122 12.21 9.37 1.70
N TYR A 123 12.08 8.84 2.90
CA TYR A 123 11.43 9.55 4.00
C TYR A 123 12.28 10.72 4.47
N PHE A 124 11.59 11.81 4.80
CA PHE A 124 12.20 12.97 5.44
C PHE A 124 11.23 13.63 6.42
N ARG A 125 11.79 14.28 7.43
CA ARG A 125 11.06 14.93 8.51
C ARG A 125 11.95 16.00 9.14
N ALA A 126 11.36 17.13 9.54
CA ALA A 126 12.12 18.29 10.00
C ALA A 126 12.93 18.04 11.30
N ASP A 127 12.38 17.27 12.23
CA ASP A 127 12.96 16.94 13.54
C ASP A 127 13.60 15.54 13.59
N GLY A 128 13.88 14.95 12.42
CA GLY A 128 14.51 13.64 12.29
C GLY A 128 13.52 12.48 12.14
N LEU A 129 14.02 11.37 11.59
CA LEU A 129 13.21 10.20 11.26
C LEU A 129 13.37 9.12 12.35
N SER A 130 12.26 8.51 12.77
CA SER A 130 12.33 7.37 13.70
C SER A 130 12.78 6.09 12.98
N ASP A 131 13.39 5.16 13.71
CA ASP A 131 13.85 3.86 13.18
C ASP A 131 12.76 3.05 12.45
N GLY A 132 11.49 3.20 12.83
CA GLY A 132 10.37 2.52 12.19
C GLY A 132 10.22 2.85 10.71
N PHE A 133 10.20 4.14 10.37
CA PHE A 133 10.12 4.60 8.98
C PHE A 133 11.39 4.27 8.19
N ALA A 134 12.56 4.35 8.82
CA ALA A 134 13.80 3.96 8.16
C ALA A 134 13.81 2.46 7.78
N ARG A 135 13.29 1.58 8.66
CA ARG A 135 13.12 0.15 8.34
C ARG A 135 12.10 -0.07 7.23
N TYR A 136 10.95 0.61 7.29
CA TYR A 136 9.92 0.50 6.26
C TYR A 136 10.43 0.99 4.88
N GLU A 137 11.13 2.12 4.83
CA GLU A 137 11.81 2.64 3.63
C GLU A 137 12.73 1.58 3.03
N SER A 138 13.63 1.03 3.85
CA SER A 138 14.62 0.03 3.41
C SER A 138 13.95 -1.24 2.87
N TRP A 139 12.94 -1.75 3.58
CA TRP A 139 12.16 -2.91 3.16
C TRP A 139 11.44 -2.67 1.83
N LEU A 140 10.65 -1.59 1.74
CA LEU A 140 9.88 -1.26 0.54
C LEU A 140 10.79 -1.03 -0.67
N ASN A 141 11.88 -0.29 -0.50
CA ASN A 141 12.85 -0.04 -1.56
C ASN A 141 13.58 -1.31 -2.01
N SER A 142 13.79 -2.29 -1.11
CA SER A 142 14.38 -3.59 -1.46
C SER A 142 13.46 -4.46 -2.31
N LEU A 143 12.15 -4.30 -2.18
CA LEU A 143 11.16 -4.94 -3.04
C LEU A 143 11.11 -4.24 -4.40
N THR A 144 11.03 -2.90 -4.40
CA THR A 144 10.93 -2.07 -5.61
C THR A 144 12.13 -2.20 -6.53
N ILE A 145 13.36 -2.28 -5.99
CA ILE A 145 14.56 -2.49 -6.82
C ILE A 145 14.56 -3.83 -7.57
N GLN A 146 13.78 -4.81 -7.09
CA GLN A 146 13.69 -6.14 -7.68
C GLN A 146 12.37 -6.37 -8.43
N GLY A 147 11.41 -5.42 -8.35
CA GLY A 147 10.05 -5.61 -8.85
C GLY A 147 9.28 -6.73 -8.13
N ARG A 148 9.71 -7.12 -6.93
CA ARG A 148 9.12 -8.23 -6.15
C ARG A 148 8.05 -7.77 -5.15
N ASN A 149 7.51 -6.57 -5.31
CA ASN A 149 6.57 -5.95 -4.38
C ASN A 149 5.48 -6.92 -3.88
N TYR A 150 4.81 -7.65 -4.76
CA TYR A 150 3.74 -8.56 -4.35
C TYR A 150 4.16 -9.81 -3.55
N SER A 151 5.46 -10.14 -3.45
CA SER A 151 5.92 -11.31 -2.69
C SER A 151 5.68 -11.19 -1.18
N GLU A 152 5.42 -9.99 -0.70
CA GLU A 152 5.16 -9.69 0.71
C GLU A 152 3.87 -8.89 0.91
N ILE A 153 2.91 -8.99 -0.02
CA ILE A 153 1.71 -8.15 -0.07
C ILE A 153 0.87 -8.20 1.21
N TYR A 154 0.96 -9.27 2.01
CA TYR A 154 0.21 -9.39 3.26
C TYR A 154 0.95 -8.81 4.48
N LYS A 155 2.24 -8.48 4.39
CA LYS A 155 2.99 -7.92 5.53
C LYS A 155 2.58 -6.48 5.81
N GLU A 156 2.65 -5.64 4.78
CA GLU A 156 2.30 -4.22 4.79
C GLU A 156 2.03 -3.76 3.35
N CYS A 157 1.63 -2.51 3.14
CA CYS A 157 1.46 -1.96 1.78
C CYS A 157 2.78 -2.03 0.99
N VAL A 158 2.83 -2.89 -0.04
CA VAL A 158 4.03 -3.14 -0.84
C VAL A 158 4.19 -2.21 -2.04
N ILE A 159 3.16 -1.44 -2.37
CA ILE A 159 3.22 -0.43 -3.41
C ILE A 159 3.48 0.92 -2.74
N PRO A 160 4.55 1.64 -3.12
CA PRO A 160 4.77 2.98 -2.57
C PRO A 160 3.59 3.88 -2.93
N SER A 161 2.77 4.21 -1.93
CA SER A 161 1.40 4.69 -2.11
C SER A 161 1.27 5.89 -3.06
N PRO A 162 2.06 6.97 -2.94
CA PRO A 162 2.04 8.05 -3.91
C PRO A 162 3.14 7.95 -4.98
N CYS A 163 3.79 6.80 -5.20
CA CYS A 163 4.87 6.63 -6.17
C CYS A 163 4.67 5.40 -7.07
N TRP A 164 3.56 5.40 -7.81
CA TRP A 164 3.25 4.46 -8.89
C TRP A 164 2.65 5.15 -10.11
N MET A 165 2.74 4.55 -11.29
CA MET A 165 2.08 4.98 -12.53
C MET A 165 1.68 3.77 -13.37
N LEU A 166 0.53 3.85 -14.05
CA LEU A 166 0.06 2.83 -14.99
C LEU A 166 -0.79 3.43 -16.10
N HIS A 167 -1.08 2.62 -17.12
CA HIS A 167 -2.01 2.99 -18.19
C HIS A 167 -3.42 3.23 -17.65
N ARG A 168 -4.08 4.29 -18.11
CA ARG A 168 -5.50 4.59 -17.78
C ARG A 168 -6.40 3.38 -17.97
N SER A 169 -6.27 2.67 -19.11
CA SER A 169 -7.12 1.51 -19.39
C SER A 169 -6.93 0.37 -18.39
N ASP A 170 -5.73 0.23 -17.82
CA ASP A 170 -5.46 -0.78 -16.80
C ASP A 170 -6.04 -0.35 -15.45
N PHE A 171 -5.91 0.94 -15.11
CA PHE A 171 -6.53 1.52 -13.92
C PHE A 171 -8.06 1.38 -13.93
N GLU A 172 -8.69 1.61 -15.09
CA GLU A 172 -10.12 1.38 -15.32
C GLU A 172 -10.47 -0.11 -15.18
N ALA A 173 -9.70 -0.99 -15.84
CA ALA A 173 -9.96 -2.43 -15.82
C ALA A 173 -9.86 -3.05 -14.42
N CYS A 174 -9.04 -2.50 -13.52
CA CYS A 174 -8.96 -2.94 -12.12
C CYS A 174 -9.92 -2.18 -11.19
N ASN A 175 -10.81 -1.33 -11.71
CA ASN A 175 -11.73 -0.50 -10.93
C ASN A 175 -10.99 0.35 -9.88
N GLY A 176 -9.93 1.06 -10.29
CA GLY A 176 -9.10 1.87 -9.41
C GLY A 176 -9.90 2.94 -8.65
N PHE A 177 -9.63 3.09 -7.35
CA PHE A 177 -10.36 3.93 -6.39
C PHE A 177 -11.88 3.70 -6.29
N ASN A 178 -12.42 2.66 -6.92
CA ASN A 178 -13.82 2.28 -6.77
C ASN A 178 -14.01 1.31 -5.58
N SER A 179 -13.71 1.81 -4.39
CA SER A 179 -13.81 1.12 -3.10
C SER A 179 -14.05 2.15 -1.99
N GLU A 180 -14.78 1.77 -0.95
CA GLU A 180 -14.92 2.56 0.29
C GLU A 180 -14.00 2.05 1.41
N ILE A 181 -13.12 1.10 1.10
CA ILE A 181 -12.31 0.39 2.10
C ILE A 181 -11.01 1.15 2.35
N TYR A 182 -10.72 1.37 3.62
CA TYR A 182 -9.47 1.93 4.09
C TYR A 182 -8.47 0.84 4.53
N PRO A 183 -7.15 1.13 4.44
CA PRO A 183 -6.57 2.29 3.77
C PRO A 183 -6.64 2.10 2.24
N GLU A 184 -6.96 3.19 1.54
CA GLU A 184 -7.37 3.15 0.13
C GLU A 184 -6.22 2.79 -0.83
N ASP A 185 -4.99 3.09 -0.43
CA ASP A 185 -3.78 2.76 -1.16
C ASP A 185 -3.42 1.27 -1.08
N TYR A 186 -3.51 0.68 0.10
CA TYR A 186 -3.26 -0.74 0.29
C TYR A 186 -4.35 -1.58 -0.35
N GLU A 187 -5.60 -1.11 -0.28
CA GLU A 187 -6.69 -1.75 -1.02
C GLU A 187 -6.45 -1.72 -2.53
N LEU A 188 -5.98 -0.59 -3.07
CA LEU A 188 -5.61 -0.46 -4.47
C LEU A 188 -4.43 -1.39 -4.84
N ALA A 189 -3.45 -1.56 -3.95
CA ALA A 189 -2.34 -2.50 -4.16
C ALA A 189 -2.85 -3.94 -4.33
N PHE A 190 -3.84 -4.36 -3.54
CA PHE A 190 -4.50 -5.67 -3.72
C PHE A 190 -5.27 -5.76 -5.03
N ARG A 191 -5.91 -4.68 -5.50
CA ARG A 191 -6.56 -4.67 -6.83
C ARG A 191 -5.56 -4.85 -7.95
N PHE A 192 -4.40 -4.20 -7.88
CA PHE A 192 -3.33 -4.39 -8.85
C PHE A 192 -2.82 -5.83 -8.85
N TYR A 193 -2.63 -6.41 -7.66
CA TYR A 193 -2.24 -7.81 -7.51
C TYR A 193 -3.28 -8.78 -8.09
N LYS A 194 -4.57 -8.61 -7.72
CA LYS A 194 -5.70 -9.38 -8.26
C LYS A 194 -5.82 -9.27 -9.78
N ALA A 195 -5.50 -8.11 -10.34
CA ALA A 195 -5.52 -7.86 -11.79
C ALA A 195 -4.29 -8.43 -12.53
N ASN A 196 -3.40 -9.14 -11.83
CA ASN A 196 -2.14 -9.71 -12.30
C ASN A 196 -1.20 -8.66 -12.91
N PHE A 197 -1.11 -7.48 -12.32
CA PHE A 197 -0.09 -6.50 -12.73
C PHE A 197 1.30 -6.93 -12.27
N THR A 198 2.31 -6.55 -13.04
CA THR A 198 3.72 -6.76 -12.68
C THR A 198 4.36 -5.43 -12.33
N CYS A 199 5.00 -5.34 -11.16
CA CYS A 199 5.78 -4.15 -10.79
C CYS A 199 7.08 -4.11 -11.59
N ILE A 200 7.36 -2.97 -12.24
CA ILE A 200 8.60 -2.80 -12.98
C ILE A 200 9.72 -2.46 -11.99
N PRO A 201 10.85 -3.20 -11.97
CA PRO A 201 11.97 -2.90 -11.09
C PRO A 201 12.49 -1.47 -11.27
N CYS A 202 12.76 -0.78 -10.17
CA CYS A 202 13.31 0.57 -10.18
C CYS A 202 14.28 0.81 -9.01
N ASP A 203 15.47 1.29 -9.31
CA ASP A 203 16.55 1.63 -8.36
C ASP A 203 16.68 3.13 -8.11
N LYS A 204 15.75 3.94 -8.62
CA LYS A 204 15.78 5.40 -8.48
C LYS A 204 14.82 5.86 -7.39
N VAL A 205 15.27 6.78 -6.56
CA VAL A 205 14.39 7.55 -5.65
C VAL A 205 13.57 8.53 -6.49
N LEU A 206 12.26 8.31 -6.52
CA LEU A 206 11.32 9.12 -7.32
C LEU A 206 10.39 9.98 -6.46
N LEU A 207 10.40 9.77 -5.15
CA LEU A 207 9.56 10.51 -4.20
C LEU A 207 10.31 10.75 -2.89
N HIS A 208 10.26 11.98 -2.39
CA HIS A 208 10.53 12.29 -1.00
C HIS A 208 9.22 12.26 -0.22
N TRP A 209 9.13 11.34 0.75
CA TRP A 209 7.92 11.08 1.53
C TRP A 209 8.02 11.83 2.87
N ARG A 210 7.24 12.89 3.04
CA ARG A 210 7.27 13.74 4.24
C ARG A 210 6.60 13.01 5.39
N ASP A 211 7.21 13.09 6.58
CA ASP A 211 6.58 12.74 7.83
C ASP A 211 6.51 13.96 8.76
N TYR A 212 5.41 14.07 9.48
CA TYR A 212 5.14 15.08 10.51
C TYR A 212 4.01 14.59 11.41
N SER A 213 3.90 15.14 12.62
CA SER A 213 3.03 14.60 13.67
C SER A 213 1.53 14.65 13.37
N THR A 214 1.08 15.64 12.60
CA THR A 214 -0.36 15.90 12.33
C THR A 214 -0.87 15.29 11.03
N ARG A 215 -0.05 14.55 10.29
CA ARG A 215 -0.48 13.92 9.03
C ARG A 215 -1.63 12.92 9.26
N THR A 216 -2.51 12.80 8.28
CA THR A 216 -3.74 11.98 8.36
C THR A 216 -3.49 10.54 8.79
N SER A 217 -2.45 9.89 8.26
CA SER A 217 -2.11 8.50 8.62
C SER A 217 -1.68 8.29 10.08
N ARG A 218 -1.44 9.38 10.84
CA ARG A 218 -1.13 9.33 12.27
C ARG A 218 -2.31 9.69 13.18
N THR A 219 -3.25 10.49 12.68
CA THR A 219 -4.27 11.15 13.50
C THR A 219 -5.68 10.69 13.21
N HIS A 220 -5.93 10.15 12.01
CA HIS A 220 -7.27 9.79 11.56
C HIS A 220 -7.64 8.34 11.94
N GLU A 221 -8.88 8.12 12.38
CA GLU A 221 -9.35 6.83 12.93
C GLU A 221 -9.24 5.66 11.94
N HIS A 222 -9.41 5.92 10.65
CA HIS A 222 -9.24 4.92 9.59
C HIS A 222 -7.84 4.30 9.52
N TYR A 223 -6.82 4.95 10.09
CA TYR A 223 -5.43 4.46 10.13
C TYR A 223 -4.98 4.07 11.54
N ALA A 224 -5.86 4.14 12.55
CA ALA A 224 -5.52 3.85 13.94
C ALA A 224 -5.18 2.37 14.17
N GLU A 225 -5.88 1.46 13.48
CA GLU A 225 -5.58 0.03 13.46
C GLU A 225 -4.59 -0.26 12.31
N ASN A 226 -3.31 -0.04 12.57
CA ASN A 226 -2.28 -0.11 11.53
C ASN A 226 -1.92 -1.52 11.06
N SER A 227 -2.51 -2.60 11.61
CA SER A 227 -2.25 -3.94 11.10
C SER A 227 -3.13 -4.31 9.90
N PHE A 228 -4.24 -3.59 9.71
CA PHE A 228 -5.19 -3.73 8.61
C PHE A 228 -5.61 -5.18 8.37
N LEU A 229 -5.81 -5.92 9.46
CA LEU A 229 -6.06 -7.37 9.39
C LEU A 229 -7.34 -7.71 8.64
N ASP A 230 -8.42 -6.93 8.80
CA ASP A 230 -9.66 -7.17 8.07
C ASP A 230 -9.45 -7.08 6.55
N LEU A 231 -8.68 -6.09 6.08
CA LEU A 231 -8.33 -5.95 4.66
C LEU A 231 -7.49 -7.14 4.17
N LYS A 232 -6.44 -7.51 4.93
CA LYS A 232 -5.56 -8.63 4.59
C LYS A 232 -6.31 -9.96 4.55
N VAL A 233 -7.18 -10.22 5.54
CA VAL A 233 -8.00 -11.44 5.59
C VAL A 233 -8.98 -11.48 4.44
N LYS A 234 -9.67 -10.37 4.14
CA LYS A 234 -10.58 -10.28 2.98
C LYS A 234 -9.88 -10.73 1.70
N TYR A 235 -8.73 -10.14 1.39
CA TYR A 235 -8.00 -10.47 0.15
C TYR A 235 -7.29 -11.82 0.21
N PHE A 236 -6.86 -12.29 1.38
CA PHE A 236 -6.34 -13.65 1.53
C PHE A 236 -7.42 -14.68 1.19
N ILE A 237 -8.61 -14.54 1.74
CA ILE A 237 -9.74 -15.43 1.47
C ILE A 237 -10.09 -15.43 -0.02
N GLU A 238 -10.08 -14.26 -0.63
CA GLU A 238 -10.44 -14.11 -2.04
C GLU A 238 -9.37 -14.65 -3.01
N LEU A 239 -8.08 -14.47 -2.71
CA LEU A 239 -7.00 -14.69 -3.67
C LEU A 239 -6.18 -15.94 -3.40
N ASN A 240 -6.06 -16.38 -2.15
CA ASN A 240 -5.05 -17.36 -1.76
C ASN A 240 -5.57 -18.48 -0.85
N TYR A 241 -6.71 -18.30 -0.17
CA TYR A 241 -7.28 -19.33 0.70
C TYR A 241 -7.84 -20.50 -0.10
N ASP A 242 -7.43 -21.71 0.27
CA ASP A 242 -7.91 -22.96 -0.27
C ASP A 242 -8.61 -23.76 0.82
N ALA A 243 -9.95 -23.79 0.77
CA ALA A 243 -10.77 -24.49 1.75
C ALA A 243 -10.58 -26.01 1.76
N SER A 244 -9.89 -26.59 0.76
CA SER A 244 -9.52 -28.01 0.76
C SER A 244 -8.29 -28.33 1.62
N ARG A 245 -7.58 -27.29 2.07
CA ARG A 245 -6.34 -27.38 2.86
C ARG A 245 -6.59 -26.93 4.29
N PRO A 246 -5.99 -27.60 5.30
CA PRO A 246 -6.01 -27.10 6.68
C PRO A 246 -5.41 -25.68 6.75
N LEU A 247 -6.08 -24.75 7.42
CA LEU A 247 -5.51 -23.43 7.70
C LEU A 247 -4.94 -23.40 9.12
N ALA A 248 -3.72 -22.91 9.29
CA ALA A 248 -3.10 -22.70 10.58
C ALA A 248 -2.85 -21.20 10.84
N ILE A 249 -3.05 -20.77 12.08
CA ILE A 249 -2.57 -19.47 12.57
C ILE A 249 -1.30 -19.72 13.37
N TRP A 250 -0.18 -19.14 12.96
CA TRP A 250 1.04 -19.12 13.76
C TRP A 250 1.15 -17.80 14.52
N GLY A 251 1.00 -17.87 15.85
CA GLY A 251 1.17 -16.74 16.75
C GLY A 251 -0.04 -16.50 17.63
N ALA A 252 0.23 -16.31 18.93
CA ALA A 252 -0.80 -16.16 19.97
C ALA A 252 -0.80 -14.74 20.60
N GLY A 253 -0.19 -13.78 19.92
CA GLY A 253 -0.14 -12.36 20.32
C GLY A 253 -1.47 -11.64 20.08
N HIS A 254 -1.46 -10.31 20.18
CA HIS A 254 -2.66 -9.50 19.89
C HIS A 254 -3.16 -9.73 18.45
N LYS A 255 -2.28 -9.59 17.44
CA LYS A 255 -2.61 -9.84 16.02
C LYS A 255 -3.19 -11.24 15.78
N GLY A 256 -2.56 -12.28 16.33
CA GLY A 256 -3.05 -13.66 16.21
C GLY A 256 -4.44 -13.88 16.83
N LYS A 257 -4.72 -13.27 18.00
CA LYS A 257 -6.06 -13.31 18.61
C LYS A 257 -7.09 -12.55 17.79
N THR A 258 -6.72 -11.41 17.22
CA THR A 258 -7.61 -10.63 16.34
C THR A 258 -7.94 -11.42 15.07
N LEU A 259 -6.93 -12.00 14.41
CA LEU A 259 -7.10 -12.87 13.26
C LEU A 259 -8.02 -14.06 13.57
N ALA A 260 -7.78 -14.76 14.68
CA ALA A 260 -8.64 -15.86 15.13
C ALA A 260 -10.10 -15.45 15.25
N LYS A 261 -10.40 -14.29 15.86
CA LYS A 261 -11.78 -13.76 15.93
C LYS A 261 -12.39 -13.49 14.56
N ILE A 262 -11.61 -12.92 13.62
CA ILE A 262 -12.09 -12.64 12.26
C ILE A 262 -12.47 -13.95 11.57
N LEU A 263 -11.62 -14.98 11.63
CA LEU A 263 -11.87 -16.29 11.02
C LEU A 263 -13.07 -17.00 11.67
N LEU A 264 -13.17 -16.98 13.01
CA LEU A 264 -14.33 -17.54 13.73
C LEU A 264 -15.64 -16.86 13.32
N LYS A 265 -15.65 -15.52 13.20
CA LYS A 265 -16.84 -14.77 12.75
C LYS A 265 -17.27 -15.15 11.33
N GLN A 266 -16.34 -15.58 10.48
CA GLN A 266 -16.60 -16.02 9.12
C GLN A 266 -16.82 -17.54 9.00
N ASN A 267 -16.83 -18.27 10.13
CA ASN A 267 -16.93 -19.73 10.19
C ASN A 267 -15.82 -20.44 9.40
N ILE A 268 -14.62 -19.86 9.35
CA ILE A 268 -13.45 -20.48 8.72
C ILE A 268 -12.72 -21.32 9.78
N PRO A 269 -12.64 -22.65 9.63
CA PRO A 269 -11.91 -23.49 10.56
C PRO A 269 -10.41 -23.24 10.46
N PHE A 270 -9.72 -23.27 11.60
CA PHE A 270 -8.27 -23.17 11.64
C PHE A 270 -7.69 -23.96 12.81
N TYR A 271 -6.42 -24.32 12.67
CA TYR A 271 -5.56 -24.83 13.74
C TYR A 271 -4.75 -23.67 14.31
N TRP A 272 -4.61 -23.59 15.63
CA TRP A 272 -3.84 -22.51 16.24
C TRP A 272 -2.53 -23.02 16.81
N ILE A 273 -1.41 -22.53 16.30
CA ILE A 273 -0.07 -22.97 16.73
C ILE A 273 0.74 -21.81 17.31
N CYS A 274 1.62 -22.11 18.26
CA CYS A 274 2.60 -21.17 18.78
C CYS A 274 3.85 -21.86 19.34
N ASP A 275 4.91 -21.07 19.52
CA ASP A 275 6.19 -21.44 20.10
C ASP A 275 6.30 -21.09 21.61
N ASN A 276 5.22 -20.58 22.20
CA ASN A 276 5.23 -20.11 23.58
C ASN A 276 4.80 -21.23 24.55
N PRO A 277 5.73 -21.80 25.35
CA PRO A 277 5.42 -22.93 26.24
C PRO A 277 4.38 -22.60 27.31
N LYS A 278 4.20 -21.31 27.66
CA LYS A 278 3.16 -20.89 28.61
C LYS A 278 1.76 -20.87 28.00
N LYS A 279 1.63 -21.02 26.67
CA LYS A 279 0.36 -20.96 25.94
C LYS A 279 -0.03 -22.29 25.29
N ILE A 280 0.93 -23.16 25.00
CA ILE A 280 0.67 -24.50 24.47
C ILE A 280 -0.27 -25.27 25.41
N GLY A 281 -1.27 -25.95 24.84
CA GLY A 281 -2.34 -26.69 25.52
C GLY A 281 -3.44 -25.81 26.13
N LYS A 282 -3.32 -24.48 26.08
CA LYS A 282 -4.38 -23.58 26.55
C LYS A 282 -5.42 -23.36 25.47
N HIS A 283 -6.65 -23.11 25.90
CA HIS A 283 -7.75 -22.79 25.02
C HIS A 283 -8.01 -21.29 25.01
N ILE A 284 -8.18 -20.71 23.84
CA ILE A 284 -8.61 -19.33 23.64
C ILE A 284 -9.71 -19.33 22.58
N TYR A 285 -10.88 -18.76 22.89
CA TYR A 285 -12.05 -18.80 22.00
C TYR A 285 -12.45 -20.24 21.61
N ASP A 286 -12.36 -21.16 22.58
CA ASP A 286 -12.61 -22.59 22.41
C ASP A 286 -11.71 -23.29 21.36
N GLN A 287 -10.60 -22.66 20.99
CA GLN A 287 -9.55 -23.23 20.15
C GLN A 287 -8.33 -23.55 21.00
N GLU A 288 -7.87 -24.80 20.94
CA GLU A 288 -6.61 -25.23 21.57
C GLU A 288 -5.41 -24.62 20.84
N LEU A 289 -4.42 -24.14 21.59
CA LEU A 289 -3.13 -23.75 21.04
C LEU A 289 -2.16 -24.93 21.08
N PHE A 290 -1.84 -25.47 19.91
CA PHE A 290 -0.82 -26.50 19.74
C PHE A 290 0.58 -25.90 19.72
N ASN A 291 1.58 -26.76 19.94
CA ASN A 291 2.96 -26.43 19.62
C ASN A 291 3.13 -26.29 18.09
N PHE A 292 4.14 -25.56 17.64
CA PHE A 292 4.34 -25.28 16.22
C PHE A 292 4.65 -26.52 15.37
N ASP A 293 5.23 -27.56 15.97
CA ASP A 293 5.53 -28.85 15.34
C ASP A 293 4.27 -29.63 14.94
N TYR A 294 3.11 -29.34 15.56
CA TYR A 294 1.80 -29.87 15.15
C TYR A 294 1.47 -29.59 13.68
N LEU A 295 2.07 -28.53 13.11
CA LEU A 295 1.92 -28.21 11.69
C LEU A 295 2.35 -29.37 10.77
N ALA A 296 3.33 -30.19 11.18
CA ALA A 296 3.80 -31.34 10.43
C ALA A 296 2.80 -32.52 10.42
N GLU A 297 1.83 -32.53 11.33
CA GLU A 297 0.75 -33.52 11.34
C GLU A 297 -0.35 -33.18 10.32
N LEU A 298 -0.41 -31.92 9.87
CA LEU A 298 -1.39 -31.47 8.89
C LEU A 298 -0.94 -31.81 7.47
N LYS A 299 -1.86 -32.34 6.67
CA LYS A 299 -1.59 -32.65 5.26
C LYS A 299 -1.68 -31.38 4.41
N ASN A 300 -0.55 -30.91 3.87
CA ASN A 300 -0.45 -29.74 2.98
C ASN A 300 -1.13 -28.47 3.53
N PRO A 301 -0.83 -28.03 4.77
CA PRO A 301 -1.52 -26.89 5.37
C PRO A 301 -1.19 -25.57 4.67
N GLN A 302 -2.10 -24.60 4.78
CA GLN A 302 -1.80 -23.18 4.62
C GLN A 302 -1.59 -22.54 6.00
N SER A 303 -0.70 -21.56 6.11
CA SER A 303 -0.37 -20.90 7.38
C SER A 303 -0.40 -19.38 7.28
N ILE A 304 -1.09 -18.71 8.20
CA ILE A 304 -0.98 -17.26 8.39
C ILE A 304 -0.10 -16.99 9.62
N VAL A 305 1.01 -16.29 9.42
CA VAL A 305 1.95 -15.92 10.47
C VAL A 305 1.67 -14.52 10.97
N THR A 306 1.50 -14.35 12.29
CA THR A 306 1.20 -13.06 12.94
C THR A 306 2.30 -12.60 13.91
N VAL A 307 3.47 -13.24 13.85
CA VAL A 307 4.62 -12.99 14.73
C VAL A 307 5.50 -11.87 14.16
N ALA A 308 5.42 -10.68 14.76
CA ALA A 308 6.11 -9.47 14.25
C ALA A 308 7.62 -9.39 14.58
N ASN A 309 8.15 -10.25 15.46
CA ASN A 309 9.57 -10.20 15.82
C ASN A 309 10.42 -10.74 14.65
N THR A 310 11.34 -9.92 14.12
CA THR A 310 12.15 -10.27 12.94
C THR A 310 12.97 -11.56 13.12
N LYS A 311 13.61 -11.77 14.29
CA LYS A 311 14.37 -13.01 14.55
C LYS A 311 13.45 -14.24 14.54
N ALA A 312 12.28 -14.12 15.16
CA ALA A 312 11.29 -15.19 15.13
C ALA A 312 10.76 -15.44 13.71
N GLN A 313 10.58 -14.39 12.88
CA GLN A 313 10.20 -14.58 11.47
C GLN A 313 11.26 -15.35 10.68
N GLU A 314 12.55 -15.09 10.92
CA GLU A 314 13.63 -15.87 10.30
C GLU A 314 13.59 -17.34 10.73
N GLU A 315 13.37 -17.63 12.02
CA GLU A 315 13.26 -18.99 12.55
C GLU A 315 12.03 -19.72 11.97
N ILE A 316 10.88 -19.05 11.90
CA ILE A 316 9.66 -19.56 11.29
C ILE A 316 9.86 -19.84 9.80
N THR A 317 10.55 -18.94 9.08
CA THR A 317 10.86 -19.14 7.66
C THR A 317 11.74 -20.37 7.46
N ARG A 318 12.81 -20.53 8.26
CA ARG A 318 13.65 -21.74 8.23
C ARG A 318 12.85 -23.01 8.54
N TYR A 319 11.91 -22.94 9.47
CA TYR A 319 11.02 -24.08 9.74
C TYR A 319 10.20 -24.44 8.49
N PHE A 320 9.55 -23.47 7.84
CA PHE A 320 8.80 -23.73 6.60
C PHE A 320 9.68 -24.31 5.48
N GLU A 321 10.91 -23.81 5.32
CA GLU A 321 11.88 -24.36 4.37
C GLU A 321 12.19 -25.83 4.66
N THR A 322 12.34 -26.23 5.94
CA THR A 322 12.56 -27.65 6.30
C THR A 322 11.37 -28.55 5.94
N GLN A 323 10.17 -27.98 5.84
CA GLN A 323 8.94 -28.67 5.43
C GLN A 323 8.67 -28.57 3.92
N ASN A 324 9.60 -27.99 3.13
CA ASN A 324 9.44 -27.70 1.70
C ASN A 324 8.21 -26.82 1.37
N MET A 325 7.80 -25.99 2.32
CA MET A 325 6.69 -25.05 2.13
C MET A 325 7.17 -23.77 1.43
N GLN A 326 6.32 -23.20 0.58
CA GLN A 326 6.62 -22.03 -0.24
C GLN A 326 5.86 -20.80 0.25
N THR A 327 6.55 -19.66 0.34
CA THR A 327 5.92 -18.36 0.64
C THR A 327 4.86 -18.02 -0.41
N MET A 328 3.77 -17.36 0.00
CA MET A 328 2.65 -16.97 -0.86
C MET A 328 1.86 -18.14 -1.49
N ILE A 329 2.12 -19.38 -1.07
CA ILE A 329 1.36 -20.57 -1.46
C ILE A 329 0.94 -21.36 -0.21
N ASP A 330 1.93 -21.66 0.63
CA ASP A 330 1.77 -22.48 1.83
C ASP A 330 1.81 -21.64 3.11
N TYR A 331 2.52 -20.51 3.11
CA TYR A 331 2.53 -19.59 4.24
C TYR A 331 2.54 -18.11 3.83
N PHE A 332 1.93 -17.29 4.68
CA PHE A 332 1.65 -15.88 4.44
C PHE A 332 1.95 -15.09 5.71
N PHE A 333 2.88 -14.12 5.63
CA PHE A 333 3.18 -13.24 6.76
C PHE A 333 2.22 -12.05 6.78
N PHE A 334 1.57 -11.83 7.91
CA PHE A 334 0.63 -10.72 8.16
C PHE A 334 1.25 -9.62 9.05
N CYS A 335 2.58 -9.57 9.15
CA CYS A 335 3.29 -8.78 10.15
C CYS A 335 4.72 -8.42 9.81
#